data_AF-A0A351LXT3-F1
#
_entry.id   AF-A0A351LXT3-F1
#
_cell.length_a   1.000
_cell.length_b   1.000
_cell.length_c   1.000
_cell.angle_alpha   90.00
_cell.angle_beta   90.00
_cell.angle_gamma   90.00
#
_symmetry.space_group_name_H-M   'P 1'
#
loop_
_entity.id
_entity.type
_entity.pdbx_description
1 polymer ?
#
loop_
_entity_poly.entity_id
_entity_poly.type
_entity_poly.pdbx_seq_one_letter_code
_entity_poly.pdbx_strand_id
1 'polypeptide(L)'
;MIPTADICDGHGDEVVVLDTAFGSYGGATSFSGPVSTLAVLEDNSMVRDALEEDGAGRVLVIAGGGSTRCALVGGNLGQMADDNGWAGILVAG
;
A
#
# COMPACT_ATOMS: atom_id res chain seq x y z
N MET A 1 -16.66 2.33 3.15
CA MET A 1 -15.56 1.78 3.98
C MET A 1 -15.84 2.12 5.42
N ILE A 2 -15.43 1.27 6.37
CA ILE A 2 -15.52 1.57 7.81
C ILE A 2 -14.34 2.49 8.16
N PRO A 3 -14.55 3.66 8.80
CA PRO A 3 -13.47 4.51 9.29
C PRO A 3 -12.51 3.77 10.21
N THR A 4 -11.22 4.10 10.16
CA THR A 4 -10.21 3.46 11.02
C THR A 4 -10.47 3.70 12.51
N ALA A 5 -11.04 4.86 12.87
CA ALA A 5 -11.46 5.15 14.25
C ALA A 5 -12.53 4.15 14.74
N ASP A 6 -13.56 3.88 13.94
CA ASP A 6 -14.61 2.91 14.28
C ASP A 6 -14.05 1.47 14.39
N ILE A 7 -13.02 1.13 13.60
CA ILE A 7 -12.33 -0.16 13.71
C ILE A 7 -11.60 -0.26 15.05
N CYS A 8 -10.87 0.79 15.44
CA CYS A 8 -10.17 0.86 16.74
C CYS A 8 -11.17 0.73 17.91
N ASP A 9 -12.28 1.47 17.86
CA ASP A 9 -13.32 1.43 18.90
C ASP A 9 -13.96 0.05 19.02
N GLY A 10 -14.14 -0.65 17.89
CA GLY A 10 -14.80 -1.96 17.85
C GLY A 10 -13.91 -3.16 18.20
N HIS A 11 -12.59 -3.05 18.05
CA HIS A 11 -11.67 -4.20 18.13
C HIS A 11 -10.53 -4.01 19.14
N GLY A 12 -10.35 -2.81 19.71
CA GLY A 12 -9.43 -2.55 20.81
C GLY A 12 -8.01 -3.07 20.55
N ASP A 13 -7.53 -3.96 21.42
CA ASP A 13 -6.17 -4.51 21.39
C ASP A 13 -5.89 -5.45 20.20
N GLU A 14 -6.90 -5.86 19.44
CA GLU A 14 -6.71 -6.64 18.20
C GLU A 14 -6.20 -5.76 17.04
N VAL A 15 -6.29 -4.43 17.18
CA VAL A 15 -5.85 -3.46 16.17
C VAL A 15 -4.45 -2.98 16.48
N VAL A 16 -3.58 -3.10 15.49
CA VAL A 16 -2.25 -2.48 15.52
C VAL A 16 -2.28 -1.22 14.65
N VAL A 17 -2.08 -0.06 15.29
CA VAL A 17 -1.97 1.23 14.60
C VAL A 17 -0.53 1.45 14.19
N LEU A 18 -0.30 1.74 12.90
CA LEU A 18 1.01 2.16 12.40
C LEU A 18 1.29 3.58 12.91
N ASP A 19 2.43 3.78 13.57
CA ASP A 19 2.87 5.06 14.15
C ASP A 19 3.47 6.02 13.11
N THR A 20 3.81 5.50 11.94
CA THR A 20 4.46 6.23 10.86
C THR A 20 3.45 7.05 10.09
N ALA A 21 3.74 8.34 9.90
CA ALA A 21 2.92 9.21 9.07
C ALA A 21 3.18 8.93 7.58
N PHE A 22 2.11 8.74 6.81
CA PHE A 22 2.15 8.52 5.36
C PHE A 22 1.56 9.72 4.60
N GLY A 23 2.12 10.01 3.43
CA GLY A 23 1.48 10.90 2.46
C GLY A 23 0.37 10.18 1.70
N SER A 24 -0.76 10.87 1.47
CA SER A 24 -1.85 10.36 0.63
C SER A 24 -1.75 10.95 -0.77
N TYR A 25 -1.50 10.10 -1.78
CA TYR A 25 -1.26 10.52 -3.16
C TYR A 25 -2.28 9.99 -4.17
N GLY A 26 -3.03 8.93 -3.84
CA GLY A 26 -4.01 8.32 -4.72
C GLY A 26 -5.31 9.11 -4.82
N GLY A 27 -6.13 8.78 -5.83
CA GLY A 27 -7.48 9.35 -5.98
C GLY A 27 -8.48 8.84 -4.94
N ALA A 28 -8.28 7.61 -4.44
CA ALA A 28 -9.03 7.07 -3.32
C ALA A 28 -8.42 7.54 -1.98
N THR A 29 -9.23 8.14 -1.13
CA THR A 29 -8.83 8.64 0.19
C THR A 29 -8.93 7.59 1.30
N SER A 30 -9.46 6.41 0.99
CA SER A 30 -9.59 5.28 1.90
C SER A 30 -9.59 3.97 1.12
N PHE A 31 -8.82 2.99 1.58
CA PHE A 31 -8.79 1.62 1.04
C PHE A 31 -8.56 0.59 2.15
N SER A 32 -8.88 -0.66 1.89
CA SER A 32 -8.71 -1.78 2.81
C SER A 32 -8.68 -3.09 2.05
N GLY A 33 -7.90 -4.07 2.51
CA GLY A 33 -7.83 -5.38 1.88
C GLY A 33 -6.79 -6.28 2.55
N PRO A 34 -6.70 -7.57 2.16
CA PRO A 34 -5.66 -8.46 2.64
C PRO A 34 -4.27 -7.92 2.27
N VAL A 35 -3.32 -8.01 3.20
CA VAL A 35 -1.98 -7.46 2.99
C VAL A 35 -1.13 -8.42 2.16
N SER A 36 -0.46 -7.89 1.14
CA SER A 36 0.69 -8.51 0.48
C SER A 36 1.93 -7.66 0.76
N THR A 37 3.08 -8.27 1.07
CA THR A 37 4.28 -7.54 1.45
C THR A 37 5.41 -7.74 0.43
N LEU A 38 6.19 -6.69 0.22
CA LEU A 38 7.38 -6.73 -0.61
C LEU A 38 8.48 -5.85 0.00
N ALA A 39 9.69 -6.39 0.15
CA ALA A 39 10.85 -5.64 0.59
C ALA A 39 11.79 -5.40 -0.58
N VAL A 40 12.14 -4.14 -0.82
CA VAL A 40 13.03 -3.70 -1.91
C VAL A 40 13.89 -2.53 -1.43
N LEU A 41 14.96 -2.22 -2.16
CA LEU A 41 15.78 -1.05 -1.88
C LEU A 41 16.14 -0.38 -3.21
N GLU A 42 15.53 0.78 -3.47
CA GLU A 42 15.83 1.68 -4.60
C GLU A 42 15.68 1.07 -5.99
N ASP A 43 15.01 -0.08 -6.07
CA ASP A 43 14.67 -0.80 -7.29
C ASP A 43 13.18 -1.18 -7.24
N ASN A 44 12.45 -0.88 -8.31
CA ASN A 44 11.01 -1.13 -8.41
C ASN A 44 10.65 -2.26 -9.39
N SER A 45 11.62 -3.04 -9.86
CA SER A 45 11.38 -4.16 -10.79
C SER A 45 10.44 -5.18 -10.15
N MET A 46 10.72 -5.57 -8.90
CA MET A 46 9.83 -6.48 -8.15
C MET A 46 8.50 -5.84 -7.77
N VAL A 47 8.44 -4.51 -7.63
CA VAL A 47 7.18 -3.79 -7.38
C VAL A 47 6.28 -3.90 -8.60
N ARG A 48 6.85 -3.72 -9.79
CA ARG A 48 6.15 -3.92 -11.05
C ARG A 48 5.64 -5.36 -11.18
N ASP A 49 6.51 -6.35 -11.01
CA ASP A 49 6.13 -7.76 -11.13
C ASP A 49 4.96 -8.12 -10.19
N ALA A 50 4.98 -7.61 -8.95
CA ALA A 50 3.90 -7.81 -8.00
C ALA A 50 2.59 -7.15 -8.45
N LEU A 51 2.65 -5.93 -8.99
CA LEU A 51 1.46 -5.21 -9.46
C LEU A 51 0.88 -5.79 -10.76
N GLU A 52 1.64 -6.58 -11.51
CA GLU A 52 1.15 -7.34 -12.68
C GLU A 52 0.31 -8.56 -12.29
N GLU A 53 0.38 -9.02 -11.03
CA GLU A 53 -0.51 -10.08 -10.52
C GLU A 53 -1.95 -9.59 -10.37
N ASP A 54 -2.90 -10.54 -10.36
CA ASP A 54 -4.28 -10.27 -9.92
C ASP A 54 -4.26 -9.77 -8.47
N GLY A 55 -4.64 -8.50 -8.30
CA GLY A 55 -4.68 -7.85 -7.01
C GLY A 55 -5.71 -8.47 -6.09
N ALA A 56 -6.84 -8.98 -6.61
CA ALA A 56 -7.92 -9.60 -5.83
C ALA A 56 -8.36 -8.75 -4.61
N GLY A 57 -8.31 -7.42 -4.72
CA GLY A 57 -8.61 -6.50 -3.63
C GLY A 57 -7.56 -6.46 -2.50
N ARG A 58 -6.34 -6.98 -2.74
CA ARG A 58 -5.22 -6.90 -1.80
C ARG A 58 -4.65 -5.48 -1.71
N VAL A 59 -3.93 -5.21 -0.62
CA VAL A 59 -3.12 -4.01 -0.43
C VAL A 59 -1.64 -4.40 -0.48
N LEU A 60 -0.88 -3.78 -1.40
CA LEU A 60 0.57 -4.00 -1.48
C LEU A 60 1.30 -3.08 -0.50
N VAL A 61 2.02 -3.66 0.46
CA VAL A 61 2.86 -2.94 1.41
C VAL A 61 4.33 -3.10 1.03
N ILE A 62 4.96 -1.99 0.64
CA ILE A 62 6.33 -1.95 0.13
C ILE A 62 7.27 -1.40 1.21
N ALA A 63 8.14 -2.25 1.74
CA ALA A 63 9.23 -1.85 2.62
C ALA A 63 10.44 -1.41 1.78
N GLY A 64 10.54 -0.11 1.51
CA GLY A 64 11.60 0.52 0.71
C GLY A 64 12.83 0.96 1.51
N GLY A 65 12.94 0.55 2.77
CA GLY A 65 13.99 0.99 3.69
C GLY A 65 13.90 2.46 4.11
N GLY A 66 12.79 3.15 3.80
CA GLY A 66 12.62 4.59 4.07
C GLY A 66 13.49 5.51 3.20
N SER A 67 14.04 5.00 2.10
CA SER A 67 14.92 5.77 1.23
C SER A 67 14.14 6.69 0.28
N THR A 68 14.26 8.00 0.48
CA THR A 68 13.67 9.01 -0.42
C THR A 68 14.54 9.33 -1.64
N ARG A 69 15.56 8.51 -1.93
CA ARG A 69 16.50 8.75 -3.05
C ARG A 69 15.94 8.34 -4.41
N CYS A 70 14.98 7.42 -4.43
CA CYS A 70 14.38 6.87 -5.63
C CYS A 70 12.89 6.61 -5.39
N ALA A 71 12.05 6.96 -6.36
CA ALA A 71 10.62 6.67 -6.29
C ALA A 71 10.37 5.19 -6.60
N LEU A 72 9.73 4.47 -5.68
CA LEU A 72 9.34 3.06 -5.89
C LEU A 72 8.04 2.92 -6.67
N VAL A 73 7.17 3.94 -6.63
CA VAL A 73 5.88 3.97 -7.32
C VAL A 73 5.72 5.32 -8.02
N GLY A 74 5.26 5.27 -9.27
CA GLY A 74 4.87 6.45 -10.06
C GLY A 74 3.55 6.20 -10.79
N GLY A 75 3.12 7.15 -11.62
CA GLY A 75 1.80 7.13 -12.25
C GLY A 75 1.46 5.84 -13.00
N ASN A 76 2.40 5.29 -13.78
CA ASN A 76 2.17 4.04 -14.53
C ASN A 76 1.95 2.82 -13.62
N LEU A 77 2.69 2.73 -12.51
CA LEU A 77 2.52 1.65 -11.54
C LEU A 77 1.22 1.84 -10.74
N GLY A 78 0.84 3.08 -10.44
CA GLY A 78 -0.45 3.39 -9.83
C GLY A 78 -1.63 2.98 -10.72
N GLN A 79 -1.56 3.26 -12.02
CA GLN A 79 -2.58 2.84 -12.99
C GLN A 79 -2.63 1.32 -13.11
N MET A 80 -1.47 0.65 -13.19
CA MET A 80 -1.37 -0.81 -13.25
C MET A 80 -2.04 -1.48 -12.03
N ALA A 81 -1.84 -0.91 -10.83
CA ALA A 81 -2.47 -1.42 -9.62
C ALA A 81 -4.00 -1.35 -9.69
N ASP A 82 -4.54 -0.21 -10.16
CA ASP A 82 -5.99 -0.02 -10.35
C ASP A 82 -6.54 -1.00 -11.41
N ASP A 83 -5.88 -1.09 -12.56
CA ASP A 83 -6.27 -1.97 -13.68
C ASP A 83 -6.28 -3.46 -13.27
N ASN A 84 -5.34 -3.87 -12.40
CA ASN A 84 -5.22 -5.25 -11.91
C ASN A 84 -5.97 -5.50 -10.60
N GLY A 85 -6.83 -4.59 -10.15
CA GLY A 85 -7.74 -4.83 -9.03
C GLY A 85 -7.08 -4.83 -7.65
N TRP A 86 -5.95 -4.13 -7.49
CA TRP A 86 -5.40 -3.84 -6.16
C TRP A 86 -6.25 -2.80 -5.45
N ALA A 87 -6.48 -3.00 -4.15
CA ALA A 87 -7.24 -2.04 -3.34
C ALA A 87 -6.40 -0.79 -3.00
N GLY A 88 -5.08 -0.93 -2.94
CA GLY A 88 -4.19 0.19 -2.65
C GLY A 88 -2.72 -0.23 -2.51
N ILE A 89 -1.85 0.78 -2.40
CA ILE A 89 -0.41 0.60 -2.19
C ILE A 89 0.02 1.47 -0.99
N LEU A 90 0.80 0.90 -0.10
CA LEU A 90 1.48 1.60 1.00
C LEU A 90 2.99 1.50 0.80
N VAL A 91 3.70 2.63 0.79
CA VAL A 91 5.15 2.67 0.54
C VAL A 91 5.87 3.28 1.74
N ALA A 92 6.85 2.56 2.27
CA ALA A 92 7.82 3.08 3.22
C ALA A 92 9.13 3.41 2.48
N GLY A 93 9.18 4.58 1.83
CA GLY A 93 10.27 5.06 0.99
C GLY A 93 9.99 6.45 0.44
#